data_AF-A0A1U7LT80-F1
#
_entry.id   AF-A0A1U7LT80-F1
#
_cell.length_a   1.000
_cell.length_b   1.000
_cell.length_c   1.000
_cell.angle_alpha   90.00
_cell.angle_beta   90.00
_cell.angle_gamma   90.00
#
_symmetry.space_group_name_H-M   'P 1'
#
loop_
_entity.id
_entity.type
_entity.pdbx_description
1 polymer ?
#
loop_
_entity_poly.entity_id
_entity_poly.type
_entity_poly.pdbx_seq_one_letter_code
_entity_poly.pdbx_strand_id
1 'polypeptide(L)'
;MESGLRGVSYFEITVAGPGKDLHSGLFGGTLYEPMTDLVHLMGSLVQPNGTINIPGIMDQVAPLTMDEEKLYGNLSFTMQELYNALGSTTSIHENDKDTLMHKWRYPSLSLHGIEGAFSASGSKTVIPAKVKGKFSIRSVPDMDPEQVTKLVQNYLSSVFANLKSKNEFNVICLHGGKPWTTSVDHYNFVAASKAIEEVFGVKPDFTREGLLSLN
;
A
#
# COMPACT_ATOMS: atom_id res chain seq x y z
N MET A 1 15.60 17.65 -0.42
CA MET A 1 14.86 18.32 0.69
C MET A 1 13.40 17.91 0.59
N GLU A 2 12.82 17.40 1.68
CA GLU A 2 11.49 16.79 1.63
C GLU A 2 10.37 17.82 1.82
N SER A 3 9.45 17.86 0.86
CA SER A 3 8.32 18.80 0.81
C SER A 3 6.95 18.10 0.90
N GLY A 4 6.94 16.78 1.06
CA GLY A 4 5.71 16.02 1.24
C GLY A 4 5.92 14.56 1.64
N LEU A 5 4.94 14.02 2.36
CA LEU A 5 4.88 12.64 2.81
C LEU A 5 3.54 12.02 2.41
N ARG A 6 3.56 10.78 1.93
CA ARG A 6 2.34 10.00 1.75
C ARG A 6 1.65 9.73 3.09
N GLY A 7 0.34 9.62 3.10
CA GLY A 7 -0.37 9.10 4.26
C GLY A 7 -0.34 7.57 4.27
N VAL A 8 -1.06 6.96 5.21
CA VAL A 8 -1.19 5.50 5.29
C VAL A 8 -2.52 5.10 5.92
N SER A 9 -3.22 4.16 5.31
CA SER A 9 -4.36 3.45 5.91
C SER A 9 -4.03 1.97 5.99
N TYR A 10 -4.00 1.40 7.19
CA TYR A 10 -3.62 0.01 7.41
C TYR A 10 -4.82 -0.81 7.85
N PHE A 11 -5.01 -1.95 7.20
CA PHE A 11 -6.21 -2.75 7.32
C PHE A 11 -5.91 -4.16 7.82
N GLU A 12 -6.86 -4.70 8.58
CA GLU A 12 -6.93 -6.11 8.94
C GLU A 12 -8.23 -6.70 8.39
N ILE A 13 -8.11 -7.75 7.56
CA ILE A 13 -9.22 -8.57 7.09
C ILE A 13 -9.27 -9.82 7.97
N THR A 14 -10.33 -10.01 8.72
CA THR A 14 -10.57 -11.23 9.50
C THR A 14 -11.56 -12.13 8.77
N VAL A 15 -11.19 -13.40 8.58
CA VAL A 15 -12.12 -14.47 8.18
C VAL A 15 -12.08 -15.59 9.22
N ALA A 16 -13.24 -16.04 9.69
CA ALA A 16 -13.37 -17.11 10.67
C ALA A 16 -14.43 -18.14 10.23
N GLY A 17 -14.17 -19.42 10.50
CA GLY A 17 -15.06 -20.51 10.08
C GLY A 17 -15.28 -21.52 11.22
N PRO A 18 -14.49 -22.62 11.27
CA PRO A 18 -14.68 -23.63 12.30
C PRO A 18 -14.24 -23.10 13.68
N GLY A 19 -14.79 -23.67 14.76
CA GLY A 19 -14.49 -23.25 16.13
C GLY A 19 -13.07 -23.58 16.62
N LYS A 20 -12.27 -24.32 15.85
CA LYS A 20 -10.87 -24.66 16.11
C LYS A 20 -10.19 -25.13 14.83
N ASP A 21 -8.86 -25.12 14.83
CA ASP A 21 -8.06 -25.68 13.74
C ASP A 21 -8.42 -27.14 13.49
N LEU A 22 -8.48 -27.51 12.20
CA LEU A 22 -8.88 -28.84 11.76
C LEU A 22 -7.74 -29.55 11.04
N HIS A 23 -7.73 -30.88 11.12
CA HIS A 23 -6.81 -31.71 10.32
C HIS A 23 -7.25 -31.69 8.85
N SER A 24 -6.42 -31.16 7.96
CA SER A 24 -6.83 -30.92 6.56
C SER A 24 -7.14 -32.20 5.79
N GLY A 25 -6.51 -33.32 6.12
CA GLY A 25 -6.84 -34.62 5.51
C GLY A 25 -8.17 -35.22 5.96
N LEU A 26 -8.70 -34.82 7.14
CA LEU A 26 -9.97 -35.35 7.65
C LEU A 26 -11.16 -34.49 7.21
N PHE A 27 -10.94 -33.18 7.11
CA PHE A 27 -12.01 -32.22 6.85
C PHE A 27 -11.92 -31.56 5.47
N GLY A 28 -10.81 -31.72 4.74
CA GLY A 28 -10.61 -31.09 3.43
C GLY A 28 -11.73 -31.43 2.45
N GLY A 29 -12.24 -30.41 1.77
CA GLY A 29 -13.37 -30.54 0.83
C GLY A 29 -14.77 -30.60 1.46
N THR A 30 -14.89 -30.49 2.79
CA THR A 30 -16.19 -30.60 3.49
C THR A 30 -16.71 -29.28 4.05
N LEU A 31 -15.90 -28.23 4.06
CA LEU A 31 -16.22 -26.92 4.63
C LEU A 31 -15.67 -25.76 3.80
N TYR A 32 -16.18 -24.56 4.07
CA TYR A 32 -15.58 -23.33 3.60
C TYR A 32 -14.35 -23.03 4.44
N GLU A 33 -13.17 -23.04 3.81
CA GLU A 33 -11.91 -22.82 4.52
C GLU A 33 -11.61 -21.31 4.63
N PRO A 34 -11.35 -20.76 5.84
CA PRO A 34 -11.06 -19.33 6.01
C PRO A 34 -9.87 -18.84 5.17
N MET A 35 -8.86 -19.69 4.96
CA MET A 35 -7.71 -19.37 4.11
C MET A 35 -8.09 -19.19 2.64
N THR A 36 -9.00 -20.01 2.10
CA THR A 36 -9.46 -19.89 0.71
C THR A 36 -10.13 -18.53 0.48
N ASP A 37 -11.06 -18.16 1.36
CA ASP A 37 -11.75 -16.87 1.28
C ASP A 37 -10.79 -15.69 1.43
N LEU A 38 -9.85 -15.76 2.40
CA LEU A 38 -8.89 -14.69 2.63
C LEU A 38 -7.95 -14.49 1.42
N VAL A 39 -7.50 -15.56 0.79
CA VAL A 39 -6.66 -15.48 -0.42
C VAL A 39 -7.43 -14.83 -1.57
N HIS A 40 -8.71 -15.17 -1.77
CA HIS A 40 -9.55 -14.51 -2.77
C HIS A 40 -9.72 -13.00 -2.49
N LEU A 41 -9.97 -12.64 -1.24
CA LEU A 41 -10.11 -11.25 -0.82
C LEU A 41 -8.81 -10.47 -1.06
N MET A 42 -7.68 -10.97 -0.56
CA MET A 42 -6.38 -10.30 -0.69
C MET A 42 -5.93 -10.21 -2.15
N GLY A 43 -6.13 -11.26 -2.94
CA GLY A 43 -5.79 -11.31 -4.36
C GLY A 43 -6.65 -10.38 -5.23
N SER A 44 -7.81 -9.94 -4.75
CA SER A 44 -8.66 -8.99 -5.47
C SER A 44 -8.19 -7.53 -5.38
N LEU A 45 -7.40 -7.19 -4.34
CA LEU A 45 -7.10 -5.79 -3.99
C LEU A 45 -6.20 -5.05 -4.98
N VAL A 46 -5.18 -5.71 -5.50
CA VAL A 46 -4.13 -5.10 -6.33
C VAL A 46 -3.59 -6.08 -7.37
N GLN A 47 -3.29 -5.59 -8.56
CA GLN A 47 -2.66 -6.37 -9.63
C GLN A 47 -1.13 -6.39 -9.50
N PRO A 48 -0.42 -7.34 -10.13
CA PRO A 48 1.04 -7.37 -10.12
C PRO A 48 1.73 -6.10 -10.67
N ASN A 49 1.05 -5.34 -11.53
CA ASN A 49 1.54 -4.05 -12.05
C ASN A 49 1.25 -2.86 -11.10
N GLY A 50 0.80 -3.11 -9.87
CA GLY A 50 0.51 -2.07 -8.88
C GLY A 50 -0.88 -1.42 -9.00
N THR A 51 -1.70 -1.80 -10.00
CA THR A 51 -3.06 -1.24 -10.15
C THR A 51 -3.95 -1.66 -8.98
N ILE A 52 -4.47 -0.69 -8.24
CA ILE A 52 -5.43 -0.92 -7.14
C ILE A 52 -6.83 -1.11 -7.74
N ASN A 53 -7.48 -2.23 -7.45
CA ASN A 53 -8.78 -2.59 -8.03
C ASN A 53 -9.98 -2.06 -7.25
N ILE A 54 -9.76 -1.31 -6.17
CA ILE A 54 -10.81 -0.78 -5.29
C ILE A 54 -11.46 0.44 -5.98
N PRO A 55 -12.74 0.38 -6.36
CA PRO A 55 -13.41 1.49 -7.03
C PRO A 55 -13.43 2.75 -6.16
N GLY A 56 -13.24 3.92 -6.78
CA GLY A 56 -13.25 5.22 -6.09
C GLY A 56 -11.92 5.63 -5.41
N ILE A 57 -10.90 4.75 -5.37
CA ILE A 57 -9.59 5.13 -4.81
C ILE A 57 -8.89 6.17 -5.68
N MET A 58 -8.85 5.95 -7.00
CA MET A 58 -8.19 6.86 -7.93
C MET A 58 -8.94 8.19 -8.11
N ASP A 59 -10.24 8.23 -7.84
CA ASP A 59 -11.05 9.45 -7.95
C ASP A 59 -10.68 10.51 -6.90
N GLN A 60 -10.04 10.08 -5.80
CA GLN A 60 -9.55 10.97 -4.75
C GLN A 60 -8.14 11.51 -5.01
N VAL A 61 -7.49 11.05 -6.09
CA VAL A 61 -6.11 11.40 -6.38
C VAL A 61 -6.08 12.71 -7.15
N ALA A 62 -5.36 13.71 -6.63
CA ALA A 62 -5.19 15.00 -7.29
C ALA A 62 -4.77 14.85 -8.77
N PRO A 63 -5.30 15.64 -9.71
CA PRO A 63 -4.90 15.57 -11.10
C PRO A 63 -3.42 15.98 -11.26
N LEU A 64 -2.70 15.33 -12.19
CA LEU A 64 -1.35 15.75 -12.53
C LEU A 64 -1.42 17.07 -13.32
N THR A 65 -0.75 18.10 -12.82
CA THR A 65 -0.62 19.38 -13.53
C THR A 65 0.65 19.37 -14.41
N MET A 66 0.65 20.17 -15.48
CA MET A 66 1.84 20.32 -16.34
C MET A 66 3.04 20.87 -15.57
N ASP A 67 2.82 21.72 -14.57
CA ASP A 67 3.91 22.30 -13.78
C ASP A 67 4.49 21.29 -12.78
N GLU A 68 3.66 20.44 -12.17
CA GLU A 68 4.15 19.31 -11.37
C GLU A 68 4.91 18.30 -12.25
N GLU A 69 4.39 18.00 -13.44
CA GLU A 69 4.99 17.04 -14.36
C GLU A 69 6.43 17.43 -14.77
N LYS A 70 6.67 18.73 -14.99
CA LYS A 70 8.01 19.26 -15.32
C LYS A 70 9.04 19.04 -14.21
N LEU A 71 8.61 18.97 -12.94
CA LEU A 71 9.52 18.76 -11.81
C LEU A 71 10.22 17.41 -11.90
N TYR A 72 9.57 16.38 -12.47
CA TYR A 72 10.15 15.04 -12.56
C TYR A 72 11.24 14.91 -13.62
N GLY A 73 11.36 15.85 -14.56
CA GLY A 73 12.34 15.78 -15.65
C GLY A 73 13.77 16.15 -15.25
N ASN A 74 13.95 16.83 -14.11
CA ASN A 74 15.23 17.41 -13.68
C ASN A 74 15.80 16.79 -12.40
N LEU A 75 15.22 15.69 -11.92
CA LEU A 75 15.63 15.09 -10.64
C LEU A 75 16.83 14.17 -10.82
N SER A 76 17.72 14.19 -9.83
CA SER A 76 18.88 13.30 -9.78
C SER A 76 18.47 11.91 -9.30
N PHE A 77 17.82 11.13 -10.18
CA PHE A 77 17.41 9.75 -9.94
C PHE A 77 17.60 8.94 -11.21
N THR A 78 18.09 7.71 -11.09
CA THR A 78 18.13 6.76 -12.20
C THR A 78 17.56 5.40 -11.83
N MET A 79 16.99 4.70 -12.81
CA MET A 79 16.58 3.30 -12.63
C MET A 79 17.73 2.39 -12.15
N GLN A 80 18.98 2.68 -12.54
CA GLN A 80 20.13 1.91 -12.07
C GLN A 80 20.35 2.06 -10.55
N GLU A 81 20.16 3.25 -10.00
CA GLU A 81 20.20 3.47 -8.56
C GLU A 81 19.10 2.69 -7.85
N LEU A 82 17.88 2.67 -8.42
CA LEU A 82 16.80 1.84 -7.90
C LEU A 82 17.16 0.36 -7.93
N TYR A 83 17.68 -0.15 -9.05
CA TYR A 83 18.05 -1.57 -9.17
C TYR A 83 19.14 -1.96 -8.17
N ASN A 84 20.11 -1.08 -7.95
CA ASN A 84 21.14 -1.29 -6.94
C ASN A 84 20.52 -1.33 -5.53
N ALA A 85 19.57 -0.45 -5.22
CA ALA A 85 18.87 -0.43 -3.93
C ALA A 85 17.96 -1.66 -3.72
N LEU A 86 17.31 -2.15 -4.78
CA LEU A 86 16.48 -3.35 -4.74
C LEU A 86 17.31 -4.64 -4.73
N GLY A 87 18.54 -4.61 -5.22
CA GLY A 87 19.34 -5.79 -5.51
C GLY A 87 18.79 -6.62 -6.67
N SER A 88 17.93 -6.04 -7.53
CA SER A 88 17.24 -6.72 -8.63
C SER A 88 16.70 -5.71 -9.67
N THR A 89 16.24 -6.22 -10.81
CA THR A 89 15.54 -5.43 -11.85
C THR A 89 14.02 -5.61 -11.78
N THR A 90 13.45 -5.80 -10.58
CA THR A 90 12.02 -6.10 -10.39
C THR A 90 11.17 -4.84 -10.17
N SER A 91 11.53 -3.72 -10.82
CA SER A 91 10.69 -2.52 -10.79
C SER A 91 9.41 -2.74 -11.59
N ILE A 92 8.33 -2.05 -11.20
CA ILE A 92 7.06 -2.07 -11.95
C ILE A 92 7.15 -1.19 -13.20
N HIS A 93 7.88 -0.07 -13.10
CA HIS A 93 8.06 0.89 -14.19
C HIS A 93 9.50 0.83 -14.71
N GLU A 94 9.67 1.16 -15.98
CA GLU A 94 10.95 1.05 -16.70
C GLU A 94 11.70 2.39 -16.83
N ASN A 95 11.05 3.51 -16.47
CA ASN A 95 11.63 4.84 -16.57
C ASN A 95 11.57 5.61 -15.24
N ASP A 96 12.46 6.60 -15.15
CA ASP A 96 12.69 7.41 -13.96
C ASP A 96 11.43 8.17 -13.52
N LYS A 97 10.79 8.85 -14.46
CA LYS A 97 9.62 9.70 -14.21
C LYS A 97 8.45 8.92 -13.64
N ASP A 98 8.04 7.83 -14.30
CA ASP A 98 6.91 7.03 -13.86
C ASP A 98 7.17 6.40 -12.49
N THR A 99 8.40 5.93 -12.26
CA THR A 99 8.82 5.39 -10.97
C THR A 99 8.68 6.43 -9.86
N LEU A 100 9.20 7.64 -10.06
CA LEU A 100 9.12 8.71 -9.06
C LEU A 100 7.68 9.16 -8.83
N MET A 101 6.87 9.29 -9.89
CA MET A 101 5.45 9.62 -9.76
C MET A 101 4.72 8.57 -8.93
N HIS A 102 4.92 7.27 -9.18
CA HIS A 102 4.30 6.21 -8.37
C HIS A 102 4.83 6.14 -6.95
N LYS A 103 6.10 6.52 -6.73
CA LYS A 103 6.68 6.62 -5.39
C LYS A 103 6.13 7.80 -4.58
N TRP A 104 5.68 8.89 -5.22
CA TRP A 104 5.43 10.15 -4.52
C TRP A 104 4.00 10.66 -4.59
N ARG A 105 3.34 10.48 -5.74
CA ARG A 105 2.10 11.18 -6.07
C ARG A 105 0.94 10.26 -6.43
N TYR A 106 1.18 8.98 -6.71
CA TYR A 106 0.12 7.96 -6.82
C TYR A 106 0.03 7.09 -5.57
N PRO A 107 -1.18 6.62 -5.22
CA PRO A 107 -1.34 5.69 -4.12
C PRO A 107 -0.73 4.33 -4.45
N SER A 108 -0.38 3.56 -3.43
CA SER A 108 0.11 2.19 -3.59
C SER A 108 -0.52 1.28 -2.55
N LEU A 109 -0.78 0.01 -2.90
CA LEU A 109 -1.26 -1.02 -1.98
C LEU A 109 -0.19 -2.10 -1.81
N SER A 110 0.03 -2.54 -0.58
CA SER A 110 0.96 -3.63 -0.27
C SER A 110 0.31 -4.64 0.67
N LEU A 111 0.46 -5.93 0.35
CA LEU A 111 0.06 -7.04 1.21
C LEU A 111 1.23 -7.41 2.12
N HIS A 112 1.00 -7.48 3.43
CA HIS A 112 2.07 -7.64 4.44
C HIS A 112 2.19 -9.07 4.97
N GLY A 113 1.07 -9.79 5.05
CA GLY A 113 1.08 -11.17 5.54
C GLY A 113 -0.27 -11.62 6.08
N ILE A 114 -0.25 -12.82 6.65
CA ILE A 114 -1.42 -13.50 7.21
C ILE A 114 -1.08 -13.99 8.63
N GLU A 115 -1.83 -13.51 9.61
CA GLU A 115 -1.78 -13.94 11.00
C GLU A 115 -2.83 -15.05 11.25
N GLY A 116 -2.50 -16.04 12.08
CA GLY A 116 -3.38 -17.17 12.41
C GLY A 116 -3.24 -18.41 11.52
N ALA A 117 -2.50 -18.31 10.42
CA ALA A 117 -2.13 -19.45 9.59
C ALA A 117 -0.77 -20.08 10.01
N PHE A 118 -0.38 -21.16 9.35
CA PHE A 118 0.94 -21.76 9.52
C PHE A 118 2.00 -20.96 8.73
N SER A 119 2.92 -20.31 9.44
CA SER A 119 4.01 -19.49 8.85
C SER A 119 5.42 -19.95 9.23
N ALA A 120 5.53 -21.00 10.05
CA ALA A 120 6.82 -21.58 10.44
C ALA A 120 7.41 -22.45 9.32
N SER A 121 8.69 -22.80 9.43
CA SER A 121 9.34 -23.72 8.50
C SER A 121 8.74 -25.13 8.56
N GLY A 122 8.82 -25.85 7.45
CA GLY A 122 8.32 -27.22 7.33
C GLY A 122 6.89 -27.29 6.77
N SER A 123 6.13 -28.29 7.20
CA SER A 123 4.76 -28.54 6.72
C SER A 123 3.81 -28.83 7.88
N LYS A 124 2.57 -28.37 7.74
CA LYS A 124 1.49 -28.63 8.69
C LYS A 124 0.18 -28.84 7.94
N THR A 125 -0.44 -30.00 8.11
CA THR A 125 -1.72 -30.37 7.49
C THR A 125 -2.91 -29.81 8.29
N VAL A 126 -3.04 -28.49 8.29
CA VAL A 126 -4.04 -27.76 9.09
C VAL A 126 -4.93 -26.87 8.24
N ILE A 127 -6.23 -26.83 8.57
CA ILE A 127 -7.16 -25.79 8.14
C ILE A 127 -7.31 -24.82 9.32
N PRO A 128 -6.80 -23.58 9.23
CA PRO A 128 -6.91 -22.60 10.30
C PRO A 128 -8.36 -22.22 10.57
N ALA A 129 -8.74 -22.12 11.84
CA ALA A 129 -10.09 -21.67 12.22
C ALA A 129 -10.38 -20.21 11.91
N LYS A 130 -9.35 -19.37 12.05
CA LYS A 130 -9.45 -17.92 11.90
C LYS A 130 -8.13 -17.37 11.38
N VAL A 131 -8.23 -16.51 10.39
CA VAL A 131 -7.07 -15.88 9.74
C VAL A 131 -7.28 -14.39 9.60
N LYS A 132 -6.17 -13.66 9.62
CA LYS A 132 -6.13 -12.21 9.56
C LYS A 132 -5.14 -11.76 8.48
N GLY A 133 -5.66 -11.30 7.34
CA GLY A 133 -4.84 -10.69 6.30
C GLY A 133 -4.51 -9.25 6.64
N LYS A 134 -3.26 -8.84 6.42
CA LYS A 134 -2.77 -7.48 6.70
C LYS A 134 -2.34 -6.82 5.40
N PHE A 135 -2.81 -5.60 5.17
CA PHE A 135 -2.38 -4.80 4.03
C PHE A 135 -2.48 -3.31 4.35
N SER A 136 -1.84 -2.47 3.55
CA SER A 136 -1.97 -1.02 3.70
C SER A 136 -2.05 -0.31 2.35
N ILE A 137 -2.71 0.84 2.35
CA ILE A 137 -2.72 1.79 1.25
C ILE A 137 -1.93 3.01 1.65
N ARG A 138 -0.91 3.38 0.86
CA ARG A 138 -0.26 4.68 0.97
C ARG A 138 -1.11 5.71 0.26
N SER A 139 -1.61 6.69 0.99
CA SER A 139 -2.44 7.77 0.44
C SER A 139 -1.59 8.94 -0.04
N VAL A 140 -2.11 9.66 -1.02
CA VAL A 140 -1.49 10.87 -1.61
C VAL A 140 -2.43 12.05 -1.38
N PRO A 141 -2.01 13.31 -1.65
CA PRO A 141 -2.83 14.48 -1.38
C PRO A 141 -4.27 14.33 -1.89
N ASP A 142 -5.18 14.94 -1.15
CA ASP A 142 -6.63 14.93 -1.33
C ASP A 142 -7.34 13.61 -0.99
N MET A 143 -6.61 12.52 -0.71
CA MET A 143 -7.19 11.28 -0.19
C MET A 143 -7.48 11.38 1.32
N ASP A 144 -8.74 11.25 1.69
CA ASP A 144 -9.16 11.23 3.09
C ASP A 144 -9.16 9.79 3.66
N PRO A 145 -8.49 9.53 4.80
CA PRO A 145 -8.42 8.18 5.38
C PRO A 145 -9.78 7.54 5.72
N GLU A 146 -10.79 8.33 6.11
CA GLU A 146 -12.12 7.81 6.42
C GLU A 146 -12.83 7.37 5.14
N GLN A 147 -12.72 8.18 4.07
CA GLN A 147 -13.26 7.83 2.77
C GLN A 147 -12.55 6.60 2.16
N VAL A 148 -11.23 6.53 2.24
CA VAL A 148 -10.45 5.35 1.82
C VAL A 148 -10.91 4.11 2.58
N THR A 149 -11.11 4.22 3.90
CA THR A 149 -11.62 3.13 4.74
C THR A 149 -12.98 2.65 4.26
N LYS A 150 -13.92 3.57 4.00
CA LYS A 150 -15.26 3.22 3.52
C LYS A 150 -15.22 2.52 2.17
N LEU A 151 -14.41 2.97 1.23
CA LEU A 151 -14.26 2.34 -0.09
C LEU A 151 -13.71 0.92 0.02
N VAL A 152 -12.69 0.71 0.85
CA VAL A 152 -12.10 -0.61 1.12
C VAL A 152 -13.15 -1.55 1.74
N GLN A 153 -13.86 -1.10 2.78
CA GLN A 153 -14.87 -1.89 3.45
C GLN A 153 -16.00 -2.31 2.51
N ASN A 154 -16.50 -1.37 1.70
CA ASN A 154 -17.56 -1.65 0.73
C ASN A 154 -17.10 -2.64 -0.35
N TYR A 155 -15.89 -2.45 -0.88
CA TYR A 155 -15.32 -3.32 -1.91
C TYR A 155 -15.16 -4.75 -1.38
N LEU A 156 -14.47 -4.93 -0.26
CA LEU A 156 -14.22 -6.26 0.30
C LEU A 156 -15.50 -6.96 0.76
N SER A 157 -16.48 -6.22 1.29
CA SER A 157 -17.80 -6.79 1.63
C SER A 157 -18.51 -7.32 0.39
N SER A 158 -18.42 -6.60 -0.74
CA SER A 158 -18.96 -7.05 -2.03
C SER A 158 -18.22 -8.28 -2.56
N VAL A 159 -16.88 -8.28 -2.53
CA VAL A 159 -16.08 -9.46 -2.93
C VAL A 159 -16.43 -10.67 -2.08
N PHE A 160 -16.50 -10.52 -0.75
CA PHE A 160 -16.86 -11.62 0.16
C PHE A 160 -18.26 -12.16 -0.11
N ALA A 161 -19.26 -11.28 -0.30
CA ALA A 161 -20.63 -11.69 -0.62
C ALA A 161 -20.70 -12.55 -1.90
N ASN A 162 -19.88 -12.23 -2.91
CA ASN A 162 -19.81 -12.99 -4.16
C ASN A 162 -19.21 -14.39 -4.01
N LEU A 163 -18.38 -14.63 -2.98
CA LEU A 163 -17.85 -15.97 -2.68
C LEU A 163 -18.93 -16.95 -2.23
N LYS A 164 -20.07 -16.44 -1.73
CA LYS A 164 -21.16 -17.25 -1.13
C LYS A 164 -20.65 -18.20 -0.04
N SER A 165 -19.60 -17.78 0.67
CA SER A 165 -19.03 -18.49 1.80
C SER A 165 -19.95 -18.40 3.02
N LYS A 166 -19.89 -19.40 3.90
CA LYS A 166 -20.58 -19.40 5.20
C LYS A 166 -19.69 -18.92 6.35
N ASN A 167 -18.45 -18.56 6.06
CA ASN A 167 -17.53 -18.01 7.05
C ASN A 167 -17.99 -16.63 7.53
N GLU A 168 -17.55 -16.24 8.71
CA GLU A 168 -17.65 -14.87 9.21
C GLU A 168 -16.54 -14.01 8.60
N PHE A 169 -16.88 -12.76 8.27
CA PHE A 169 -15.96 -11.81 7.67
C PHE A 169 -16.08 -10.45 8.35
N ASN A 170 -14.94 -9.80 8.58
CA ASN A 170 -14.86 -8.42 9.05
C ASN A 170 -13.61 -7.73 8.50
N VAL A 171 -13.69 -6.43 8.26
CA VAL A 171 -12.53 -5.62 7.87
C VAL A 171 -12.52 -4.30 8.64
N ILE A 172 -11.38 -4.01 9.27
CA ILE A 172 -11.17 -2.81 10.06
C ILE A 172 -9.93 -2.05 9.59
N CYS A 173 -9.97 -0.73 9.72
CA CYS A 173 -8.79 0.13 9.59
C CYS A 173 -8.15 0.27 10.97
N LEU A 174 -6.92 -0.21 11.13
CA LEU A 174 -6.16 -0.16 12.38
C LEU A 174 -5.54 1.21 12.63
N HIS A 175 -5.07 1.88 11.58
CA HIS A 175 -4.55 3.24 11.66
C HIS A 175 -4.74 3.99 10.34
N GLY A 176 -5.03 5.28 10.43
CA GLY A 176 -5.21 6.20 9.30
C GLY A 176 -4.42 7.50 9.51
N GLY A 177 -3.36 7.71 8.73
CA GLY A 177 -2.57 8.94 8.70
C GLY A 177 -2.84 9.71 7.41
N LYS A 178 -3.07 11.02 7.53
CA LYS A 178 -3.25 11.91 6.37
C LYS A 178 -1.91 12.15 5.66
N PRO A 179 -1.91 12.30 4.32
CA PRO A 179 -0.75 12.81 3.61
C PRO A 179 -0.41 14.23 4.09
N TRP A 180 0.85 14.61 3.94
CA TRP A 180 1.33 15.95 4.23
C TRP A 180 2.06 16.51 3.01
N THR A 181 1.84 17.79 2.72
CA THR A 181 2.58 18.55 1.72
C THR A 181 2.74 19.99 2.19
N THR A 182 3.76 20.67 1.67
CA THR A 182 4.00 22.09 1.93
C THR A 182 4.55 22.78 0.69
N SER A 183 4.44 24.11 0.64
CA SER A 183 5.05 24.90 -0.44
C SER A 183 6.57 25.00 -0.24
N VAL A 184 7.31 24.72 -1.31
CA VAL A 184 8.77 24.87 -1.37
C VAL A 184 9.21 26.34 -1.40
N ASP A 185 8.29 27.27 -1.70
CA ASP A 185 8.55 28.72 -1.69
C ASP A 185 8.41 29.33 -0.29
N HIS A 186 7.96 28.55 0.70
CA HIS A 186 7.87 29.02 2.07
C HIS A 186 9.27 29.40 2.61
N TYR A 187 9.37 30.50 3.36
CA TYR A 187 10.66 31.08 3.78
C TYR A 187 11.58 30.09 4.50
N ASN A 188 11.02 29.14 5.25
CA ASN A 188 11.78 28.04 5.87
C ASN A 188 12.52 27.16 4.84
N PHE A 189 11.85 26.78 3.73
CA PHE A 189 12.46 25.96 2.67
C PHE A 189 13.47 26.75 1.85
N VAL A 190 13.21 28.03 1.61
CA VAL A 190 14.17 28.94 0.95
C VAL A 190 15.44 29.08 1.79
N ALA A 191 15.31 29.25 3.11
CA ALA A 191 16.46 29.34 4.02
C ALA A 191 17.25 28.02 4.06
N ALA A 192 16.56 26.88 4.16
CA ALA A 192 17.19 25.57 4.13
C ALA A 192 17.90 25.27 2.80
N SER A 193 17.31 25.68 1.67
CA SER A 193 17.91 25.53 0.34
C SER A 193 19.25 26.26 0.24
N LYS A 194 19.27 27.53 0.68
CA LYS A 194 20.50 28.34 0.73
C LYS A 194 21.57 27.73 1.64
N ALA A 195 21.17 27.20 2.80
CA ALA A 195 22.11 26.55 3.71
C ALA A 195 22.74 25.28 3.10
N ILE A 196 21.95 24.48 2.38
CA ILE A 196 22.46 23.29 1.67
C ILE A 196 23.39 23.70 0.53
N GLU A 197 23.00 24.71 -0.27
CA GLU A 197 23.83 25.20 -1.38
C GLU A 197 25.17 25.76 -0.90
N GLU A 198 25.19 26.49 0.23
CA GLU A 198 26.42 27.02 0.84
C GLU A 198 27.38 25.90 1.28
N VAL A 199 26.85 24.82 1.88
CA VAL A 199 27.67 23.73 2.43
C VAL A 199 28.14 22.76 1.34
N PHE A 200 27.27 22.42 0.39
CA PHE A 200 27.51 21.35 -0.57
C PHE A 200 27.83 21.86 -1.99
N GLY A 201 27.73 23.16 -2.24
CA GLY A 201 28.02 23.79 -3.54
C GLY A 201 27.02 23.45 -4.64
N VAL A 202 25.89 22.83 -4.31
CA VAL A 202 24.85 22.40 -5.24
C VAL A 202 23.47 22.71 -4.69
N LYS A 203 22.53 23.08 -5.57
CA LYS A 203 21.13 23.28 -5.18
C LYS A 203 20.48 21.94 -4.84
N PRO A 204 19.75 21.84 -3.72
CA PRO A 204 19.04 20.61 -3.40
C PRO A 204 17.84 20.38 -4.30
N ASP A 205 17.62 19.13 -4.68
CA ASP A 205 16.34 18.70 -5.24
C ASP A 205 15.25 18.76 -4.16
N PHE A 206 14.04 19.15 -4.55
CA PHE A 206 12.85 19.03 -3.72
C PHE A 206 12.17 17.71 -4.00
N THR A 207 12.09 16.86 -2.98
CA THR A 207 11.57 15.50 -3.08
C THR A 207 10.31 15.34 -2.24
N ARG A 208 9.58 14.26 -2.48
CA ARG A 208 8.51 13.75 -1.62
C ARG A 208 8.86 12.34 -1.21
N GLU A 209 8.25 11.81 -0.15
CA GLU A 209 8.55 10.44 0.29
C GLU A 209 7.30 9.60 0.59
N GLY A 210 7.50 8.27 0.56
CA GLY A 210 6.56 7.33 1.16
C GLY A 210 6.82 7.27 2.66
N LEU A 211 5.92 7.84 3.46
CA LEU A 211 6.01 7.89 4.92
C LEU A 211 6.62 6.63 5.55
N LEU A 212 7.68 6.80 6.33
CA LEU A 212 8.24 5.76 7.16
C LEU A 212 7.33 5.54 8.37
N SER A 213 6.60 4.42 8.42
CA SER A 213 5.96 3.98 9.66
C SER A 213 7.01 3.19 10.45
N LEU A 214 7.63 3.85 11.42
CA LEU A 214 8.48 3.19 12.40
C LEU A 214 7.57 2.53 13.43
N ASN A 215 7.52 1.20 13.43
CA ASN A 215 7.06 0.40 14.57
C ASN A 215 8.28 -0.14 15.30
#